data_AF-A0A975BD21-F1
#
_entry.id   AF-A0A975BD21-F1
#
_cell.length_a   1.000
_cell.length_b   1.000
_cell.length_c   1.000
_cell.angle_alpha   90.00
_cell.angle_beta   90.00
_cell.angle_gamma   90.00
#
_symmetry.space_group_name_H-M   'P 1'
#
loop_
_entity.id
_entity.type
_entity.pdbx_description
1 polymer ?
#
loop_
_entity_poly.entity_id
_entity_poly.type
_entity_poly.pdbx_seq_one_letter_code
_entity_poly.pdbx_strand_id
1 'polypeptide(L)'
;MKRFKKICSMQALFFISVLIICSAACSAALAGAALDVDGNGTVDGATDALLVNRYVHGFRGASLIAGAVGSGCTRCSALDIETYLAAMVASGDGGDTYTNGLGMTFKNIPAGTFMMGSPAHELGRSSDENQHQVTLTKSFYIQTTEVTQAQWTSVMGSNPSDFTACGNNCPVESVSWNDVQDFITKMNLRGEGTYRLPTEAEWEYSARAGSTTAFTNGGITNTSCDTLDSNLNIIGWYCGNANSTVHTVSQKQANAWGLYDMHGNVWEWCQDWYGTYPADAVSDPAGPFAGEYRVKRGGSWYGAAQYCRSADRGSRYPSGGSYSIGFRLVLSQVSR
;
A
#
# COMPACT_ATOMS: atom_id res chain seq x y z
N MET A 1 51.25 -19.44 30.60
CA MET A 1 49.90 -19.98 30.28
C MET A 1 48.90 -19.57 31.37
N LYS A 2 48.31 -18.36 31.32
CA LYS A 2 47.17 -17.90 32.15
C LYS A 2 46.87 -16.43 31.82
N ARG A 3 46.45 -16.13 30.58
CA ARG A 3 45.92 -14.79 30.23
C ARG A 3 45.05 -14.70 28.97
N PHE A 4 44.64 -15.82 28.37
CA PHE A 4 43.87 -15.83 27.11
C PHE A 4 42.48 -16.48 27.20
N LYS A 5 41.91 -16.65 28.41
CA LYS A 5 40.58 -17.31 28.59
C LYS A 5 39.46 -16.41 29.14
N LYS A 6 39.66 -15.09 29.28
CA LYS A 6 38.67 -14.21 29.91
C LYS A 6 37.93 -13.23 28.99
N ILE A 7 38.19 -13.24 27.68
CA ILE A 7 37.55 -12.30 26.73
C ILE A 7 36.37 -12.93 25.98
N CYS A 8 36.23 -14.26 25.97
CA CYS A 8 35.15 -14.96 25.26
C CYS A 8 33.81 -15.08 26.04
N SER A 9 33.73 -14.59 27.28
CA SER A 9 32.55 -14.80 28.15
C SER A 9 31.62 -13.59 28.28
N MET A 10 32.01 -12.40 27.81
CA MET A 10 31.18 -11.17 27.94
C MET A 10 30.48 -10.75 26.64
N GLN A 11 30.87 -11.29 25.48
CA GLN A 11 30.15 -11.05 24.21
C GLN A 11 29.00 -12.05 23.97
N ALA A 12 28.97 -13.19 24.67
CA ALA A 12 27.88 -14.17 24.56
C ALA A 12 26.61 -13.76 25.33
N LEU A 13 26.72 -12.97 26.41
CA LEU A 13 25.56 -12.54 27.21
C LEU A 13 24.80 -11.33 26.64
N PHE A 14 25.39 -10.57 25.71
CA PHE A 14 24.70 -9.45 25.05
C PHE A 14 23.89 -9.88 23.82
N PHE A 15 24.29 -10.99 23.16
CA PHE A 15 23.54 -11.56 22.03
C PHE A 15 22.34 -12.42 22.46
N ILE A 16 22.35 -12.98 23.67
CA ILE A 16 21.23 -13.76 24.19
C ILE A 16 20.09 -12.83 24.66
N SER A 17 20.40 -11.61 25.09
CA SER A 17 19.39 -10.66 25.61
C SER A 17 18.61 -9.90 24.51
N VAL A 18 19.19 -9.74 23.31
CA VAL A 18 18.53 -9.07 22.16
C VAL A 18 17.68 -10.06 21.34
N LEU A 19 18.04 -11.35 21.33
CA LEU A 19 17.24 -12.40 20.68
C LEU A 19 15.95 -12.73 21.44
N ILE A 20 15.93 -12.54 22.77
CA ILE A 20 14.77 -12.86 23.63
C ILE A 20 13.66 -11.79 23.52
N ILE A 21 14.01 -10.54 23.19
CA ILE A 21 13.02 -9.45 23.06
C ILE A 21 12.33 -9.49 21.69
N CYS A 22 13.04 -9.95 20.65
CA CYS A 22 12.49 -10.10 19.30
C CYS A 22 11.59 -11.35 19.15
N SER A 23 11.83 -12.41 19.94
CA SER A 23 11.00 -13.64 19.90
C SER A 23 9.69 -13.53 20.67
N ALA A 24 9.61 -12.69 21.71
CA ALA A 24 8.39 -12.52 22.49
C ALA A 24 7.27 -11.78 21.70
N ALA A 25 7.63 -10.78 20.88
CA ALA A 25 6.68 -10.06 20.04
C ALA A 25 6.20 -10.90 18.84
N CYS A 26 7.10 -11.69 18.23
CA CYS A 26 6.74 -12.63 17.16
C CYS A 26 5.88 -13.81 17.67
N SER A 27 6.15 -14.30 18.89
CA SER A 27 5.35 -15.35 19.53
C SER A 27 3.95 -14.86 19.96
N ALA A 28 3.82 -13.58 20.34
CA ALA A 28 2.53 -12.99 20.68
C ALA A 28 1.65 -12.72 19.44
N ALA A 29 2.25 -12.39 18.29
CA ALA A 29 1.53 -12.05 17.07
C ALA A 29 0.77 -13.22 16.41
N LEU A 30 1.21 -14.47 16.63
CA LEU A 30 0.48 -15.66 16.16
C LEU A 30 -0.41 -16.32 17.24
N ALA A 31 -0.27 -15.93 18.51
CA ALA A 31 -1.10 -16.48 19.59
C ALA A 31 -2.52 -15.89 19.63
N GLY A 32 -2.77 -14.77 18.94
CA GLY A 32 -4.05 -14.06 18.94
C GLY A 32 -5.05 -14.49 17.86
N ALA A 33 -4.62 -15.26 16.84
CA ALA A 33 -5.50 -15.82 15.82
C ALA A 33 -5.71 -17.31 16.12
N ALA A 34 -6.97 -17.71 16.30
CA ALA A 34 -7.34 -19.10 16.52
C ALA A 34 -7.13 -19.90 15.22
N LEU A 35 -5.88 -20.32 14.97
CA LEU A 35 -5.49 -21.09 13.78
C LEU A 35 -5.58 -22.58 14.11
N ASP A 36 -6.44 -23.31 13.41
CA ASP A 36 -6.45 -24.78 13.40
C ASP A 36 -5.32 -25.25 12.44
N VAL A 37 -4.15 -25.52 12.98
CA VAL A 37 -2.92 -25.77 12.22
C VAL A 37 -2.86 -27.22 11.75
N ASP A 38 -3.24 -28.17 12.59
CA ASP A 38 -3.26 -29.59 12.23
C ASP A 38 -4.55 -30.02 11.50
N GLY A 39 -5.54 -29.13 11.42
CA GLY A 39 -6.77 -29.32 10.67
C GLY A 39 -7.73 -30.32 11.31
N ASN A 40 -7.67 -30.50 12.62
CA ASN A 40 -8.54 -31.42 13.35
C ASN A 40 -9.92 -30.82 13.68
N GLY A 41 -10.17 -29.56 13.31
CA GLY A 41 -11.42 -28.85 13.54
C GLY A 41 -11.54 -28.21 14.94
N THR A 42 -10.49 -28.30 15.75
CA THR A 42 -10.37 -27.70 17.09
C THR A 42 -9.14 -26.80 17.10
N VAL A 43 -9.26 -25.62 17.72
CA VAL A 43 -8.11 -24.76 17.97
C VAL A 43 -7.65 -24.97 19.41
N ASP A 44 -6.46 -25.52 19.60
CA ASP A 44 -5.92 -25.80 20.91
C ASP A 44 -4.44 -25.41 21.09
N GLY A 45 -4.08 -25.03 22.31
CA GLY A 45 -2.74 -24.57 22.62
C GLY A 45 -1.68 -25.67 22.69
N ALA A 46 -2.09 -26.94 22.84
CA ALA A 46 -1.16 -28.06 22.94
C ALA A 46 -0.63 -28.49 21.57
N THR A 47 -1.45 -28.31 20.54
CA THR A 47 -1.18 -28.71 19.16
C THR A 47 -0.87 -27.48 18.31
N ASP A 48 -1.83 -26.58 18.11
CA ASP A 48 -1.74 -25.52 17.11
C ASP A 48 -0.75 -24.44 17.51
N ALA A 49 -0.86 -23.94 18.74
CA ALA A 49 0.06 -22.93 19.24
C ALA A 49 1.49 -23.47 19.35
N LEU A 50 1.65 -24.77 19.65
CA LEU A 50 2.95 -25.41 19.70
C LEU A 50 3.59 -25.53 18.31
N LEU A 51 2.82 -25.93 17.28
CA LEU A 51 3.28 -26.02 15.90
C LEU A 51 3.69 -24.65 15.36
N VAL A 52 2.88 -23.62 15.61
CA VAL A 52 3.19 -22.23 15.29
C VAL A 52 4.49 -21.79 15.97
N ASN A 53 4.60 -22.00 17.29
CA ASN A 53 5.75 -21.58 18.07
C ASN A 53 7.04 -22.25 17.56
N ARG A 54 6.99 -23.56 17.30
CA ARG A 54 8.11 -24.30 16.72
C ARG A 54 8.47 -23.76 15.34
N TYR A 55 7.49 -23.53 14.48
CA TYR A 55 7.74 -23.02 13.14
C TYR A 55 8.42 -21.65 13.15
N VAL A 56 7.99 -20.71 14.00
CA VAL A 56 8.62 -19.38 14.12
C VAL A 56 10.01 -19.42 14.75
N HIS A 57 10.29 -20.40 15.60
CA HIS A 57 11.63 -20.66 16.13
C HIS A 57 12.51 -21.52 15.21
N GLY A 58 12.09 -21.69 13.94
CA GLY A 58 12.91 -22.31 12.90
C GLY A 58 12.90 -23.83 12.87
N PHE A 59 12.02 -24.49 13.63
CA PHE A 59 11.86 -25.95 13.57
C PHE A 59 11.19 -26.36 12.26
N ARG A 60 11.69 -27.43 11.64
CA ARG A 60 11.24 -27.98 10.35
C ARG A 60 11.30 -29.52 10.36
N GLY A 61 10.65 -30.15 9.39
CA GLY A 61 10.59 -31.60 9.24
C GLY A 61 10.06 -32.29 10.49
N ALA A 62 10.65 -33.43 10.84
CA ALA A 62 10.25 -34.20 12.02
C ALA A 62 10.29 -33.38 13.32
N SER A 63 11.20 -32.40 13.43
CA SER A 63 11.35 -31.57 14.63
C SER A 63 10.18 -30.59 14.84
N LEU A 64 9.48 -30.23 13.77
CA LEU A 64 8.28 -29.39 13.84
C LEU A 64 7.11 -30.17 14.48
N ILE A 65 6.88 -31.39 14.00
CA ILE A 65 5.67 -32.17 14.33
C ILE A 65 5.83 -33.13 15.51
N ALA A 66 7.05 -33.40 15.97
CA ALA A 66 7.34 -34.41 16.99
C ALA A 66 6.53 -34.20 18.28
N GLY A 67 5.56 -35.10 18.54
CA GLY A 67 4.69 -35.05 19.71
C GLY A 67 3.77 -33.83 19.77
N ALA A 68 3.63 -33.08 18.68
CA ALA A 68 2.74 -31.91 18.59
C ALA A 68 1.46 -32.22 17.80
N VAL A 69 1.48 -33.22 16.92
CA VAL A 69 0.31 -33.59 16.09
C VAL A 69 -0.44 -34.76 16.74
N GLY A 70 -1.74 -34.56 17.01
CA GLY A 70 -2.62 -35.54 17.66
C GLY A 70 -3.36 -36.47 16.70
N SER A 71 -4.18 -37.37 17.24
CA SER A 71 -5.10 -38.20 16.45
C SER A 71 -6.24 -37.34 15.88
N GLY A 72 -6.57 -37.52 14.60
CA GLY A 72 -7.67 -36.77 13.95
C GLY A 72 -7.22 -35.54 13.16
N CYS A 73 -5.92 -35.26 13.08
CA CYS A 73 -5.37 -34.28 12.16
C CYS A 73 -5.76 -34.59 10.71
N THR A 74 -5.96 -33.53 9.92
CA THR A 74 -6.04 -33.62 8.45
C THR A 74 -4.74 -33.15 7.79
N ARG A 75 -3.93 -32.36 8.50
CA ARG A 75 -2.56 -31.96 8.17
C ARG A 75 -1.59 -32.62 9.14
N CYS A 76 -1.25 -33.89 8.86
CA CYS A 76 -0.46 -34.69 9.80
C CYS A 76 1.04 -34.74 9.50
N SER A 77 1.44 -34.36 8.27
CA SER A 77 2.85 -34.38 7.88
C SER A 77 3.52 -33.03 8.12
N ALA A 78 4.83 -33.05 8.32
CA ALA A 78 5.61 -31.83 8.44
C ALA A 78 5.49 -30.98 7.17
N LEU A 79 5.42 -31.61 5.99
CA LEU A 79 5.26 -30.91 4.73
C LEU A 79 3.91 -30.16 4.66
N ASP A 80 2.82 -30.79 5.08
CA ASP A 80 1.48 -30.17 5.05
C ASP A 80 1.38 -29.00 6.03
N ILE A 81 1.92 -29.18 7.25
CA ILE A 81 1.94 -28.14 8.27
C ILE A 81 2.86 -26.99 7.85
N GLU A 82 4.04 -27.29 7.31
CA GLU A 82 4.95 -26.25 6.78
C GLU A 82 4.33 -25.52 5.60
N THR A 83 3.65 -26.22 4.70
CA THR A 83 2.96 -25.59 3.57
C THR A 83 1.82 -24.70 4.06
N TYR A 84 1.04 -25.15 5.05
CA TYR A 84 -0.02 -24.35 5.64
C TYR A 84 0.52 -23.12 6.39
N LEU A 85 1.53 -23.28 7.24
CA LEU A 85 2.14 -22.18 7.99
C LEU A 85 2.92 -21.23 7.08
N ALA A 86 3.62 -21.75 6.06
CA ALA A 86 4.25 -20.94 5.02
C ALA A 86 3.19 -20.19 4.20
N ALA A 87 2.05 -20.82 3.89
CA ALA A 87 0.93 -20.16 3.25
C ALA A 87 0.32 -19.10 4.16
N MET A 88 0.23 -19.28 5.49
CA MET A 88 -0.24 -18.25 6.43
C MET A 88 0.75 -17.07 6.57
N VAL A 89 2.05 -17.37 6.52
CA VAL A 89 3.12 -16.35 6.56
C VAL A 89 3.23 -15.62 5.21
N ALA A 90 3.03 -16.32 4.10
CA ALA A 90 3.04 -15.76 2.74
C ALA A 90 1.71 -15.08 2.38
N SER A 91 0.58 -15.58 2.91
CA SER A 91 -0.72 -14.94 2.81
C SER A 91 -0.80 -13.72 3.70
N GLY A 92 0.11 -13.61 4.70
CA GLY A 92 0.28 -12.44 5.56
C GLY A 92 -1.01 -11.69 5.71
N ASP A 93 -2.06 -12.36 6.23
CA ASP A 93 -3.40 -11.77 6.32
C ASP A 93 -3.38 -10.82 7.53
N GLY A 94 -2.61 -9.75 7.35
CA GLY A 94 -3.27 -8.49 7.44
C GLY A 94 -4.61 -8.61 6.71
N GLY A 95 -5.70 -8.61 7.48
CA GLY A 95 -7.06 -8.65 6.97
C GLY A 95 -7.24 -7.80 5.72
N ASP A 96 -8.20 -8.19 4.87
CA ASP A 96 -8.57 -7.50 3.63
C ASP A 96 -8.56 -5.96 3.76
N THR A 97 -8.93 -5.46 4.94
CA THR A 97 -8.74 -4.07 5.34
C THR A 97 -8.04 -3.90 6.69
N TYR A 98 -7.33 -2.78 6.86
CA TYR A 98 -6.76 -2.32 8.12
C TYR A 98 -7.18 -0.86 8.37
N THR A 99 -7.63 -0.52 9.58
CA THR A 99 -7.93 0.87 9.96
C THR A 99 -7.06 1.28 11.14
N ASN A 100 -6.31 2.38 11.00
CA ASN A 100 -5.42 2.86 12.06
C ASN A 100 -6.16 3.76 13.08
N GLY A 101 -5.46 4.21 14.12
CA GLY A 101 -6.00 5.06 15.18
C GLY A 101 -6.41 6.47 14.74
N LEU A 102 -6.16 6.86 13.48
CA LEU A 102 -6.63 8.10 12.87
C LEU A 102 -7.86 7.89 11.97
N GLY A 103 -8.41 6.67 11.94
CA GLY A 103 -9.54 6.31 11.08
C GLY A 103 -9.19 6.19 9.60
N MET A 104 -7.89 6.12 9.24
CA MET A 104 -7.47 5.84 7.86
C MET A 104 -7.69 4.36 7.58
N THR A 105 -8.51 4.04 6.59
CA THR A 105 -8.75 2.65 6.16
C THR A 105 -7.90 2.31 4.95
N PHE A 106 -7.18 1.21 5.03
CA PHE A 106 -6.30 0.67 4.02
C PHE A 106 -6.82 -0.65 3.50
N LYS A 107 -6.73 -0.86 2.19
CA LYS A 107 -7.08 -2.10 1.49
C LYS A 107 -5.82 -2.90 1.20
N ASN A 108 -5.84 -4.21 1.48
CA ASN A 108 -4.78 -5.12 1.08
C ASN A 108 -4.88 -5.36 -0.44
N ILE A 109 -3.84 -4.95 -1.17
CA ILE A 109 -3.72 -5.12 -2.61
C ILE A 109 -2.84 -6.33 -2.88
N PRO A 110 -3.34 -7.36 -3.61
CA PRO A 110 -2.57 -8.58 -3.81
C PRO A 110 -1.37 -8.35 -4.74
N ALA A 111 -0.29 -9.08 -4.49
CA ALA A 111 0.81 -9.21 -5.44
C ALA A 111 0.28 -9.61 -6.83
N GLY A 112 0.94 -9.17 -7.89
CA GLY A 112 0.50 -9.50 -9.25
C GLY A 112 1.29 -8.81 -10.34
N THR A 113 0.94 -9.14 -11.57
CA THR A 113 1.56 -8.60 -12.78
C THR A 113 0.51 -7.85 -13.58
N PHE A 114 0.87 -6.68 -14.11
CA PHE A 114 -0.01 -5.88 -14.96
C PHE A 114 0.77 -5.16 -16.06
N MET A 115 0.04 -4.65 -17.05
CA MET A 115 0.60 -3.78 -18.08
C MET A 115 0.46 -2.33 -17.63
N MET A 116 1.58 -1.70 -17.30
CA MET A 116 1.66 -0.28 -16.92
C MET A 116 1.78 0.59 -18.17
N GLY A 117 1.18 1.78 -18.18
CA GLY A 117 1.12 2.68 -19.35
C GLY A 117 -0.12 2.47 -20.23
N SER A 118 -0.21 3.22 -21.33
CA SER A 118 -1.39 3.24 -22.22
C SER A 118 -1.10 2.67 -23.61
N PRO A 119 -2.05 1.92 -24.22
CA PRO A 119 -1.94 1.51 -25.62
C PRO A 119 -1.74 2.71 -26.54
N ALA A 120 -1.01 2.51 -27.65
CA ALA A 120 -0.67 3.60 -28.58
C ALA A 120 -1.88 4.35 -29.17
N HIS A 121 -3.07 3.74 -29.15
CA HIS A 121 -4.32 4.28 -29.66
C HIS A 121 -5.31 4.69 -28.55
N GLU A 122 -4.91 4.68 -27.28
CA GLU A 122 -5.75 5.20 -26.20
C GLU A 122 -5.95 6.70 -26.38
N LEU A 123 -7.21 7.15 -26.36
CA LEU A 123 -7.58 8.54 -26.55
C LEU A 123 -7.05 9.38 -25.36
N GLY A 124 -6.43 10.54 -25.66
CA GLY A 124 -5.91 11.45 -24.64
C GLY A 124 -4.56 11.06 -24.04
N ARG A 125 -3.89 10.02 -24.55
CA ARG A 125 -2.56 9.60 -24.08
C ARG A 125 -1.44 10.62 -24.32
N SER A 126 -0.48 10.63 -23.41
CA SER A 126 0.81 11.30 -23.56
C SER A 126 1.89 10.38 -24.15
N SER A 127 3.00 10.95 -24.61
CA SER A 127 4.09 10.22 -25.27
C SER A 127 4.99 9.42 -24.32
N ASP A 128 4.91 9.67 -23.02
CA ASP A 128 5.72 9.09 -21.95
C ASP A 128 5.03 7.94 -21.22
N GLU A 129 3.89 7.47 -21.73
CA GLU A 129 3.04 6.43 -21.14
C GLU A 129 3.25 5.05 -21.80
N ASN A 130 4.47 4.75 -22.28
CA ASN A 130 4.71 3.54 -23.07
C ASN A 130 4.43 2.26 -22.26
N GLN A 131 3.76 1.30 -22.88
CA GLN A 131 3.40 0.05 -22.20
C GLN A 131 4.62 -0.81 -21.90
N HIS A 132 4.69 -1.29 -20.66
CA HIS A 132 5.66 -2.26 -20.20
C HIS A 132 5.07 -3.10 -19.07
N GLN A 133 5.56 -4.33 -18.93
CA GLN A 133 5.06 -5.26 -17.93
C GLN A 133 5.71 -4.98 -16.57
N VAL A 134 4.89 -4.85 -15.53
CA VAL A 134 5.35 -4.68 -14.15
C VAL A 134 4.84 -5.83 -13.29
N THR A 135 5.71 -6.39 -12.45
CA THR A 135 5.34 -7.37 -11.43
C THR A 135 5.57 -6.78 -10.04
N LEU A 136 4.52 -6.68 -9.24
CA LEU A 136 4.60 -6.37 -7.82
C LEU A 136 4.66 -7.70 -7.05
N THR A 137 5.82 -8.00 -6.44
CA THR A 137 6.10 -9.33 -5.89
C THR A 137 5.48 -9.58 -4.53
N LYS A 138 5.00 -8.52 -3.87
CA LYS A 138 4.40 -8.57 -2.54
C LYS A 138 3.08 -7.82 -2.55
N SER A 139 2.16 -8.28 -1.71
CA SER A 139 0.99 -7.48 -1.37
C SER A 139 1.41 -6.25 -0.55
N PHE A 140 0.56 -5.23 -0.57
CA PHE A 140 0.75 -4.02 0.20
C PHE A 140 -0.61 -3.43 0.56
N TYR A 141 -0.65 -2.65 1.62
CA TYR A 141 -1.85 -1.90 1.98
C TYR A 141 -1.82 -0.52 1.36
N ILE A 142 -2.89 -0.08 0.70
CA ILE A 142 -3.04 1.30 0.24
C ILE A 142 -4.28 1.93 0.84
N GLN A 143 -4.20 3.19 1.23
CA GLN A 143 -5.32 3.93 1.78
C GLN A 143 -6.45 4.00 0.74
N THR A 144 -7.66 3.68 1.19
CA THR A 144 -8.87 3.60 0.36
C THR A 144 -9.28 4.96 -0.23
N THR A 145 -8.88 6.06 0.42
CA THR A 145 -9.11 7.44 -0.01
C THR A 145 -7.80 8.22 -0.02
N GLU A 146 -7.83 9.44 -0.55
CA GLU A 146 -6.80 10.45 -0.28
C GLU A 146 -6.73 10.74 1.24
N VAL A 147 -5.58 11.23 1.72
CA VAL A 147 -5.45 11.74 3.10
C VAL A 147 -6.33 12.97 3.25
N THR A 148 -7.18 12.99 4.27
CA THR A 148 -8.11 14.09 4.48
C THR A 148 -7.49 15.26 5.24
N GLN A 149 -8.11 16.43 5.14
CA GLN A 149 -7.70 17.63 5.89
C GLN A 149 -7.67 17.40 7.41
N ALA A 150 -8.64 16.65 7.96
CA ALA A 150 -8.66 16.31 9.38
C ALA A 150 -7.53 15.33 9.76
N GLN A 151 -7.28 14.31 8.95
CA GLN A 151 -6.17 13.38 9.15
C GLN A 151 -4.83 14.11 9.13
N TRP A 152 -4.61 14.98 8.15
CA TRP A 152 -3.43 15.84 8.08
C TRP A 152 -3.29 16.71 9.33
N THR A 153 -4.34 17.47 9.68
CA THR A 153 -4.33 18.40 10.82
C THR A 153 -4.03 17.68 12.14
N SER A 154 -4.55 16.46 12.32
CA SER A 154 -4.30 15.66 13.54
C SER A 154 -2.83 15.28 13.76
N VAL A 155 -2.04 15.21 12.68
CA VAL A 155 -0.61 14.83 12.70
C VAL A 155 0.28 16.06 12.63
N MET A 156 -0.09 17.04 11.81
CA MET A 156 0.74 18.21 11.51
C MET A 156 0.45 19.42 12.40
N GLY A 157 -0.76 19.49 12.97
CA GLY A 157 -1.20 20.61 13.81
C GLY A 157 -1.67 21.85 13.03
N SER A 158 -1.63 21.82 11.70
CA SER A 158 -2.09 22.89 10.82
C SER A 158 -2.74 22.30 9.56
N ASN A 159 -3.55 23.10 8.86
CA ASN A 159 -4.17 22.73 7.60
C ASN A 159 -3.69 23.69 6.49
N PRO A 160 -2.88 23.22 5.52
CA PRO A 160 -2.35 24.05 4.43
C PRO A 160 -3.33 24.18 3.25
N SER A 161 -4.44 23.45 3.26
CA SER A 161 -5.39 23.37 2.15
C SER A 161 -5.97 24.74 1.79
N ASP A 162 -6.03 25.07 0.51
CA ASP A 162 -6.71 26.26 0.01
C ASP A 162 -8.23 26.12 0.15
N PHE A 163 -8.77 24.92 -0.06
CA PHE A 163 -10.20 24.61 -0.01
C PHE A 163 -10.69 24.21 1.39
N THR A 164 -10.40 25.04 2.38
CA THR A 164 -10.78 24.78 3.80
C THR A 164 -12.29 24.70 4.03
N ALA A 165 -13.10 25.40 3.22
CA ALA A 165 -14.55 25.40 3.34
C ALA A 165 -15.22 24.07 2.94
N CYS A 166 -14.49 23.17 2.26
CA CYS A 166 -14.98 21.86 1.87
C CYS A 166 -15.23 20.94 3.08
N GLY A 167 -14.45 21.12 4.15
CA GLY A 167 -14.63 20.43 5.43
C GLY A 167 -13.63 19.29 5.66
N ASN A 168 -13.74 18.69 6.84
CA ASN A 168 -12.77 17.76 7.42
C ASN A 168 -12.46 16.51 6.58
N ASN A 169 -13.42 16.07 5.76
CA ASN A 169 -13.31 14.84 4.96
C ASN A 169 -12.91 15.12 3.50
N CYS A 170 -12.60 16.37 3.15
CA CYS A 170 -12.00 16.68 1.86
C CYS A 170 -10.52 16.30 1.87
N PRO A 171 -9.93 15.99 0.70
CA PRO A 171 -8.50 15.71 0.63
C PRO A 171 -7.70 16.91 1.11
N VAL A 172 -6.60 16.66 1.79
CA VAL A 172 -5.59 17.69 2.01
C VAL A 172 -4.93 18.01 0.67
N GLU A 173 -4.82 19.29 0.35
CA GLU A 173 -4.10 19.78 -0.82
C GLU A 173 -3.20 20.97 -0.44
N SER A 174 -2.55 21.58 -1.42
CA SER A 174 -1.50 22.58 -1.19
C SER A 174 -0.28 22.05 -0.42
N VAL A 175 -0.09 20.72 -0.42
CA VAL A 175 1.06 20.04 0.20
C VAL A 175 2.14 19.70 -0.83
N SER A 176 3.39 20.04 -0.53
CA SER A 176 4.54 19.61 -1.33
C SER A 176 4.91 18.16 -1.03
N TRP A 177 5.67 17.52 -1.92
CA TRP A 177 6.19 16.17 -1.67
C TRP A 177 7.03 16.12 -0.38
N ASN A 178 7.79 17.18 -0.10
CA ASN A 178 8.58 17.30 1.13
C ASN A 178 7.71 17.37 2.38
N ASP A 179 6.62 18.16 2.36
CA ASP A 179 5.68 18.22 3.49
C ASP A 179 5.06 16.84 3.77
N VAL A 180 4.79 16.09 2.70
CA VAL A 180 4.28 14.71 2.81
C VAL A 180 5.31 13.77 3.45
N GLN A 181 6.61 13.94 3.19
CA GLN A 181 7.65 13.16 3.91
C GLN A 181 7.69 13.50 5.40
N ASP A 182 7.50 14.75 5.78
CA ASP A 182 7.41 15.16 7.19
C ASP A 182 6.17 14.55 7.86
N PHE A 183 5.03 14.55 7.16
CA PHE A 183 3.81 13.87 7.60
C PHE A 183 4.05 12.37 7.80
N ILE A 184 4.66 11.69 6.83
CA ILE A 184 5.00 10.27 6.90
C ILE A 184 5.96 9.98 8.06
N THR A 185 6.94 10.84 8.28
CA THR A 185 7.88 10.72 9.41
C THR A 185 7.13 10.75 10.74
N LYS A 186 6.21 11.71 10.92
CA LYS A 186 5.37 11.77 12.12
C LYS A 186 4.42 10.59 12.24
N MET A 187 3.84 10.12 11.13
CA MET A 187 3.01 8.91 11.10
C MET A 187 3.79 7.68 11.59
N ASN A 188 5.02 7.49 11.12
CA ASN A 188 5.87 6.36 11.51
C ASN A 188 6.30 6.43 12.99
N LEU A 189 6.45 7.63 13.55
CA LEU A 189 6.73 7.81 14.99
C LEU A 189 5.56 7.40 15.90
N ARG A 190 4.36 7.23 15.35
CA ARG A 190 3.20 6.73 16.13
C ARG A 190 3.29 5.24 16.43
N GLY A 191 4.15 4.49 15.74
CA GLY A 191 4.37 3.06 16.00
C GLY A 191 3.21 2.14 15.58
N GLU A 192 2.33 2.60 14.68
CA GLU A 192 1.19 1.84 14.13
C GLU A 192 1.50 1.15 12.79
N GLY A 193 2.73 1.31 12.29
CA GLY A 193 3.29 0.59 11.15
C GLY A 193 4.30 1.42 10.38
N THR A 194 4.66 0.95 9.18
CA THR A 194 5.54 1.69 8.25
C THR A 194 4.74 2.24 7.08
N TYR A 195 4.46 3.54 7.16
CA TYR A 195 3.82 4.34 6.14
C TYR A 195 4.84 4.93 5.15
N ARG A 196 4.40 5.06 3.89
CA ARG A 196 5.14 5.72 2.80
C ARG A 196 4.17 6.19 1.71
N LEU A 197 4.67 6.93 0.73
CA LEU A 197 3.95 7.12 -0.53
C LEU A 197 3.93 5.80 -1.34
N PRO A 198 2.90 5.56 -2.17
CA PRO A 198 2.93 4.49 -3.15
C PRO A 198 4.08 4.72 -4.14
N THR A 199 4.65 3.64 -4.68
CA THR A 199 5.39 3.79 -5.93
C THR A 199 4.41 4.11 -7.05
N GLU A 200 4.90 4.69 -8.14
CA GLU A 200 4.06 4.97 -9.30
C GLU A 200 3.39 3.71 -9.83
N ALA A 201 4.11 2.59 -9.85
CA ALA A 201 3.60 1.29 -10.28
C ALA A 201 2.50 0.76 -9.34
N GLU A 202 2.70 0.87 -8.02
CA GLU A 202 1.67 0.50 -7.04
C GLU A 202 0.42 1.36 -7.20
N TRP A 203 0.59 2.65 -7.46
CA TRP A 203 -0.53 3.57 -7.70
C TRP A 203 -1.31 3.18 -8.96
N GLU A 204 -0.64 2.94 -10.09
CA GLU A 204 -1.32 2.58 -11.35
C GLU A 204 -2.01 1.22 -11.24
N TYR A 205 -1.34 0.24 -10.66
CA TYR A 205 -1.91 -1.09 -10.42
C TYR A 205 -3.19 -0.98 -9.57
N SER A 206 -3.12 -0.19 -8.51
CA SER A 206 -4.25 0.10 -7.62
C SER A 206 -5.38 0.83 -8.34
N ALA A 207 -5.08 1.83 -9.18
CA ALA A 207 -6.08 2.58 -9.94
C ALA A 207 -6.82 1.67 -10.93
N ARG A 208 -6.08 0.80 -11.62
CA ARG A 208 -6.63 -0.14 -12.60
C ARG A 208 -7.53 -1.20 -11.97
N ALA A 209 -7.14 -1.73 -10.82
CA ALA A 209 -7.86 -2.81 -10.13
C ALA A 209 -8.23 -3.98 -11.08
N GLY A 210 -7.27 -4.37 -11.94
CA GLY A 210 -7.44 -5.41 -12.96
C GLY A 210 -7.93 -4.93 -14.33
N SER A 211 -8.35 -3.67 -14.46
CA SER A 211 -8.75 -3.11 -15.75
C SER A 211 -7.56 -2.76 -16.66
N THR A 212 -7.74 -2.95 -17.96
CA THR A 212 -6.78 -2.55 -19.01
C THR A 212 -7.24 -1.31 -19.78
N THR A 213 -8.34 -0.66 -19.37
CA THR A 213 -8.89 0.53 -20.05
C THR A 213 -8.35 1.84 -19.45
N ALA A 214 -8.73 2.96 -20.07
CA ALA A 214 -8.30 4.30 -19.65
C ALA A 214 -8.78 4.65 -18.22
N PHE A 215 -9.99 4.22 -17.85
CA PHE A 215 -10.55 4.30 -16.50
C PHE A 215 -10.82 2.89 -15.97
N THR A 216 -10.90 2.70 -14.64
CA THR A 216 -11.18 1.37 -14.07
C THR A 216 -12.51 0.76 -14.56
N ASN A 217 -13.49 1.59 -14.91
CA ASN A 217 -14.82 1.18 -15.37
C ASN A 217 -15.02 1.23 -16.90
N GLY A 218 -14.01 1.62 -17.69
CA GLY A 218 -14.15 1.68 -19.14
C GLY A 218 -13.15 2.58 -19.85
N GLY A 219 -13.32 2.72 -21.17
CA GLY A 219 -12.52 3.63 -21.99
C GLY A 219 -12.92 5.10 -21.80
N ILE A 220 -12.03 6.01 -22.19
CA ILE A 220 -12.34 7.43 -22.24
C ILE A 220 -13.14 7.78 -23.50
N THR A 221 -14.16 8.62 -23.32
CA THR A 221 -15.13 9.05 -24.34
C THR A 221 -15.03 10.53 -24.66
N ASN A 222 -14.54 11.35 -23.72
CA ASN A 222 -14.19 12.74 -23.93
C ASN A 222 -12.83 13.04 -23.26
N THR A 223 -11.96 13.81 -23.92
CA THR A 223 -10.67 14.22 -23.36
C THR A 223 -10.71 15.53 -22.60
N SER A 224 -11.79 16.31 -22.76
CA SER A 224 -11.85 17.71 -22.34
C SER A 224 -12.83 17.97 -21.17
N CYS A 225 -13.16 19.24 -20.93
CA CYS A 225 -14.09 19.70 -19.90
C CYS A 225 -15.47 20.11 -20.46
N ASP A 226 -15.62 20.15 -21.78
CA ASP A 226 -16.78 20.72 -22.48
C ASP A 226 -18.06 19.89 -22.30
N THR A 227 -17.91 18.57 -22.18
CA THR A 227 -18.99 17.60 -22.04
C THR A 227 -18.61 16.55 -21.01
N LEU A 228 -19.61 15.97 -20.36
CA LEU A 228 -19.39 14.92 -19.37
C LEU A 228 -18.84 13.66 -20.05
N ASP A 229 -17.71 13.17 -19.57
CA ASP A 229 -17.26 11.82 -19.87
C ASP A 229 -18.12 10.84 -19.05
N SER A 230 -18.80 9.95 -19.75
CA SER A 230 -19.80 9.04 -19.14
C SER A 230 -19.20 8.12 -18.08
N ASN A 231 -17.96 7.67 -18.26
CA ASN A 231 -17.28 6.74 -17.36
C ASN A 231 -16.66 7.50 -16.18
N LEU A 232 -15.95 8.60 -16.46
CA LEU A 232 -15.30 9.40 -15.42
C LEU A 232 -16.31 10.04 -14.47
N ASN A 233 -17.47 10.47 -14.98
CA ASN A 233 -18.49 11.10 -14.14
C ASN A 233 -19.00 10.19 -13.00
N ILE A 234 -18.88 8.86 -13.14
CA ILE A 234 -19.32 7.87 -12.14
C ILE A 234 -18.28 7.73 -11.02
N ILE A 235 -17.00 7.81 -11.35
CA ILE A 235 -15.90 7.39 -10.47
C ILE A 235 -14.98 8.53 -10.03
N GLY A 236 -15.14 9.73 -10.60
CA GLY A 236 -14.16 10.80 -10.44
C GLY A 236 -14.75 12.22 -10.43
N TRP A 237 -14.04 13.11 -9.74
CA TRP A 237 -14.28 14.55 -9.75
C TRP A 237 -13.25 15.24 -10.64
N TYR A 238 -13.69 15.83 -11.73
CA TYR A 238 -12.82 16.50 -12.71
C TYR A 238 -13.50 17.77 -13.20
N CYS A 239 -12.86 18.55 -14.07
CA CYS A 239 -13.38 19.86 -14.48
C CYS A 239 -14.82 19.82 -15.04
N GLY A 240 -15.24 18.71 -15.63
CA GLY A 240 -16.59 18.56 -16.20
C GLY A 240 -17.70 18.43 -15.14
N ASN A 241 -17.39 18.07 -13.89
CA ASN A 241 -18.41 17.84 -12.85
C ASN A 241 -18.07 18.37 -11.44
N ALA A 242 -16.85 18.86 -11.21
CA ALA A 242 -16.39 19.24 -9.87
C ALA A 242 -16.75 20.66 -9.46
N ASN A 243 -17.31 21.49 -10.35
CA ASN A 243 -17.65 22.89 -10.09
C ASN A 243 -16.48 23.71 -9.51
N SER A 244 -15.28 23.47 -10.06
CA SER A 244 -14.05 24.18 -9.69
C SER A 244 -13.68 24.10 -8.20
N THR A 245 -13.95 22.96 -7.54
CA THR A 245 -13.55 22.70 -6.15
C THR A 245 -13.23 21.24 -5.92
N VAL A 246 -12.44 20.95 -4.88
CA VAL A 246 -12.34 19.60 -4.28
C VAL A 246 -13.67 19.18 -3.69
N HIS A 247 -13.85 17.87 -3.53
CA HIS A 247 -15.01 17.24 -2.90
C HIS A 247 -14.59 16.33 -1.75
N THR A 248 -15.54 16.02 -0.87
CA THR A 248 -15.32 15.03 0.18
C THR A 248 -14.95 13.67 -0.44
N VAL A 249 -13.94 13.02 0.14
CA VAL A 249 -13.49 11.71 -0.35
C VAL A 249 -14.61 10.67 -0.30
N SER A 250 -14.53 9.65 -1.16
CA SER A 250 -15.47 8.52 -1.19
C SER A 250 -16.93 8.90 -1.53
N GLN A 251 -17.13 9.99 -2.28
CA GLN A 251 -18.47 10.38 -2.79
C GLN A 251 -18.79 9.84 -4.19
N LYS A 252 -17.78 9.37 -4.93
CA LYS A 252 -17.93 8.67 -6.20
C LYS A 252 -17.80 7.16 -6.02
N GLN A 253 -18.10 6.40 -7.07
CA GLN A 253 -18.01 4.94 -7.00
C GLN A 253 -16.53 4.50 -6.93
N ALA A 254 -16.21 3.61 -5.98
CA ALA A 254 -14.90 2.98 -5.90
C ALA A 254 -14.63 2.02 -7.07
N ASN A 255 -13.36 1.75 -7.31
CA ASN A 255 -12.94 0.69 -8.23
C ASN A 255 -13.19 -0.71 -7.66
N ALA A 256 -12.86 -1.76 -8.43
CA ALA A 256 -13.11 -3.15 -8.06
C ALA A 256 -12.41 -3.61 -6.77
N TRP A 257 -11.42 -2.86 -6.28
CA TRP A 257 -10.73 -3.13 -5.02
C TRP A 257 -11.19 -2.25 -3.85
N GLY A 258 -12.20 -1.40 -4.04
CA GLY A 258 -12.71 -0.52 -2.99
C GLY A 258 -11.86 0.73 -2.77
N LEU A 259 -11.11 1.17 -3.78
CA LEU A 259 -10.37 2.43 -3.75
C LEU A 259 -11.19 3.53 -4.42
N TYR A 260 -11.33 4.66 -3.73
CA TYR A 260 -12.08 5.82 -4.15
C TYR A 260 -11.16 6.89 -4.72
N ASP A 261 -11.71 7.74 -5.58
CA ASP A 261 -11.08 8.97 -6.07
C ASP A 261 -9.73 8.75 -6.81
N MET A 262 -9.47 7.53 -7.29
CA MET A 262 -8.28 7.21 -8.12
C MET A 262 -8.27 7.93 -9.48
N HIS A 263 -9.36 8.61 -9.84
CA HIS A 263 -9.61 9.22 -11.14
C HIS A 263 -10.14 10.65 -10.99
N GLY A 264 -9.47 11.49 -10.19
CA GLY A 264 -9.81 12.90 -10.05
C GLY A 264 -9.66 13.38 -8.61
N ASN A 265 -10.47 14.36 -8.22
CA ASN A 265 -10.43 15.08 -6.95
C ASN A 265 -9.11 15.82 -6.75
N VAL A 266 -8.03 15.19 -6.29
CA VAL A 266 -6.69 15.78 -6.31
C VAL A 266 -5.68 14.86 -6.97
N TRP A 267 -4.65 15.47 -7.57
CA TRP A 267 -3.47 14.73 -7.97
C TRP A 267 -2.82 14.12 -6.74
N GLU A 268 -2.22 12.95 -6.88
CA GLU A 268 -1.61 12.26 -5.76
C GLU A 268 -0.11 12.07 -5.97
N TRP A 269 0.68 12.56 -5.01
CA TRP A 269 2.13 12.33 -5.00
C TRP A 269 2.46 10.83 -4.94
N CYS A 270 3.45 10.42 -5.73
CA CYS A 270 4.10 9.11 -5.65
C CYS A 270 5.54 9.25 -5.13
N GLN A 271 6.13 8.14 -4.70
CA GLN A 271 7.49 8.10 -4.19
C GLN A 271 8.53 8.41 -5.29
N ASP A 272 8.26 8.00 -6.52
CA ASP A 272 9.20 7.95 -7.64
C ASP A 272 9.67 9.33 -8.10
N TRP A 273 10.93 9.40 -8.53
CA TRP A 273 11.36 10.47 -9.42
C TRP A 273 10.71 10.28 -10.78
N TYR A 274 10.28 11.37 -11.41
CA TYR A 274 9.71 11.34 -12.74
C TYR A 274 10.81 11.08 -13.78
N GLY A 275 10.56 10.11 -14.65
CA GLY A 275 11.50 9.69 -15.68
C GLY A 275 10.85 8.75 -16.70
N THR A 276 11.67 8.30 -17.65
CA THR A 276 11.24 7.41 -18.73
C THR A 276 10.93 6.01 -18.19
N TYR A 277 9.84 5.41 -18.67
CA TYR A 277 9.55 4.01 -18.39
C TYR A 277 10.60 3.08 -19.02
N PRO A 278 10.94 1.97 -18.34
CA PRO A 278 11.79 0.95 -18.92
C PRO A 278 11.10 0.30 -20.13
N ALA A 279 11.88 -0.12 -21.12
CA ALA A 279 11.36 -0.87 -22.28
C ALA A 279 11.06 -2.33 -21.92
N ASP A 280 11.81 -2.90 -20.97
CA ASP A 280 11.72 -4.29 -20.56
C ASP A 280 10.76 -4.48 -19.38
N ALA A 281 10.38 -5.73 -19.15
CA ALA A 281 9.62 -6.11 -17.96
C ALA A 281 10.44 -5.89 -16.69
N VAL A 282 9.80 -5.36 -15.64
CA VAL A 282 10.44 -5.05 -14.36
C VAL A 282 9.66 -5.61 -13.18
N SER A 283 10.35 -5.83 -12.06
CA SER A 283 9.76 -6.26 -10.79
C SER A 283 10.00 -5.20 -9.73
N ASP A 284 8.95 -4.84 -8.98
CA ASP A 284 8.94 -3.83 -7.92
C ASP A 284 9.68 -2.52 -8.29
N PRO A 285 9.36 -1.87 -9.43
CA PRO A 285 10.07 -0.66 -9.84
C PRO A 285 9.83 0.49 -8.85
N ALA A 286 10.90 1.24 -8.57
CA ALA A 286 10.90 2.40 -7.67
C ALA A 286 11.31 3.71 -8.41
N GLY A 287 11.23 3.69 -9.75
CA GLY A 287 11.63 4.79 -10.61
C GLY A 287 13.14 4.99 -10.68
N PRO A 288 13.60 6.07 -11.36
CA PRO A 288 15.00 6.46 -11.41
C PRO A 288 15.55 6.79 -10.02
N PHE A 289 16.85 6.56 -9.82
CA PHE A 289 17.53 6.85 -8.55
C PHE A 289 17.51 8.34 -8.17
N ALA A 290 17.57 9.23 -9.17
CA ALA A 290 17.55 10.68 -8.99
C ALA A 290 16.77 11.35 -10.12
N GLY A 291 16.24 12.54 -9.85
CA GLY A 291 15.51 13.35 -10.81
C GLY A 291 15.27 14.76 -10.28
N GLU A 292 14.64 15.57 -11.12
CA GLU A 292 14.29 16.96 -10.78
C GLU A 292 12.85 17.07 -10.23
N TYR A 293 11.94 16.26 -10.78
CA TYR A 293 10.51 16.29 -10.48
C TYR A 293 10.07 14.96 -9.88
N ARG A 294 9.13 15.00 -8.92
CA ARG A 294 8.46 13.81 -8.39
C ARG A 294 7.21 13.50 -9.20
N VAL A 295 6.87 12.23 -9.30
CA VAL A 295 5.66 11.76 -9.99
C VAL A 295 4.41 12.15 -9.20
N LYS A 296 3.36 12.54 -9.93
CA LYS A 296 1.99 12.64 -9.42
C LYS A 296 0.99 11.98 -10.39
N ARG A 297 -0.11 11.44 -9.88
CA ARG A 297 -1.05 10.61 -10.64
C ARG A 297 -2.52 10.97 -10.37
N GLY A 298 -3.43 10.55 -11.25
CA GLY A 298 -4.89 10.55 -11.01
C GLY A 298 -5.69 11.75 -11.49
N GLY A 299 -5.04 12.85 -11.91
CA GLY A 299 -5.76 14.05 -12.31
C GLY A 299 -6.30 14.82 -11.11
N SER A 300 -7.17 15.81 -11.32
CA SER A 300 -7.75 16.59 -10.23
C SER A 300 -9.10 17.19 -10.63
N TRP A 301 -9.77 17.84 -9.67
CA TRP A 301 -11.02 18.55 -9.83
C TRP A 301 -11.02 19.61 -10.95
N TYR A 302 -9.87 20.17 -11.33
CA TYR A 302 -9.76 21.09 -12.47
C TYR A 302 -9.19 20.45 -13.74
N GLY A 303 -8.69 19.21 -13.64
CA GLY A 303 -8.10 18.50 -14.76
C GLY A 303 -9.16 18.10 -15.79
N ALA A 304 -8.81 18.24 -17.07
CA ALA A 304 -9.53 17.61 -18.17
C ALA A 304 -9.57 16.08 -18.02
N ALA A 305 -10.59 15.42 -18.59
CA ALA A 305 -10.81 13.99 -18.42
C ALA A 305 -9.59 13.13 -18.82
N GLN A 306 -8.82 13.56 -19.82
CA GLN A 306 -7.59 12.86 -20.22
C GLN A 306 -6.54 12.76 -19.10
N TYR A 307 -6.50 13.72 -18.18
CA TYR A 307 -5.55 13.72 -17.06
C TYR A 307 -5.96 12.79 -15.91
N CYS A 308 -7.20 12.28 -15.93
CA CYS A 308 -7.73 11.38 -14.92
C CYS A 308 -7.62 9.90 -15.31
N ARG A 309 -6.99 9.57 -16.46
CA ARG A 309 -6.80 8.18 -16.89
C ARG A 309 -5.84 7.46 -15.95
N SER A 310 -5.99 6.14 -15.80
CA SER A 310 -5.07 5.31 -15.01
C SER A 310 -3.61 5.50 -15.45
N ALA A 311 -3.37 5.63 -16.75
CA ALA A 311 -2.03 5.77 -17.32
C ALA A 311 -1.49 7.21 -17.32
N ASP A 312 -2.29 8.25 -17.07
CA ASP A 312 -1.85 9.65 -17.21
C ASP A 312 -0.86 10.08 -16.11
N ARG A 313 0.31 10.54 -16.50
CA ARG A 313 1.42 10.85 -15.59
C ARG A 313 1.65 12.35 -15.53
N GLY A 314 1.68 12.90 -14.32
CA GLY A 314 2.15 14.24 -14.06
C GLY A 314 3.45 14.26 -13.28
N SER A 315 4.09 15.42 -13.24
CA SER A 315 5.24 15.64 -12.35
C SER A 315 5.27 17.06 -11.82
N ARG A 316 5.98 17.28 -10.71
CA ARG A 316 6.21 18.61 -10.13
C ARG A 316 7.42 18.59 -9.19
N TYR A 317 8.02 19.77 -8.96
CA TYR A 317 9.15 19.91 -8.05
C TYR A 317 8.76 19.46 -6.64
N PRO A 318 9.65 18.75 -5.92
CA PRO A 318 9.34 18.20 -4.60
C PRO A 318 9.02 19.25 -3.54
N SER A 319 9.52 20.49 -3.70
CA SER A 319 9.23 21.63 -2.82
C SER A 319 7.97 22.41 -3.21
N GLY A 320 7.35 22.11 -4.36
CA GLY A 320 6.22 22.88 -4.87
C GLY A 320 4.88 22.24 -4.55
N GLY A 321 4.20 22.70 -3.51
CA GLY A 321 2.77 22.42 -3.30
C GLY A 321 1.89 23.01 -4.42
N SER A 322 0.66 22.52 -4.56
CA SER A 322 -0.35 23.04 -5.48
C SER A 322 -1.73 22.78 -4.88
N TYR A 323 -2.68 23.68 -5.15
CA TYR A 323 -4.06 23.63 -4.64
C TYR A 323 -4.92 22.44 -5.15
N SER A 324 -4.27 21.50 -5.80
CA SER A 324 -4.85 20.36 -6.50
C SER A 324 -4.00 19.11 -6.37
N ILE A 325 -2.97 19.14 -5.53
CA ILE A 325 -2.12 17.98 -5.27
C ILE A 325 -2.21 17.65 -3.79
N GLY A 326 -2.71 16.46 -3.51
CA GLY A 326 -2.65 15.77 -2.23
C GLY A 326 -1.86 14.48 -2.36
N PHE A 327 -2.27 13.46 -1.63
CA PHE A 327 -1.65 12.14 -1.63
C PHE A 327 -2.51 11.11 -0.90
N ARG A 328 -2.19 9.83 -1.11
CA ARG A 328 -2.64 8.72 -0.26
C ARG A 328 -1.44 7.92 0.23
N LEU A 329 -1.63 7.15 1.30
CA LEU A 329 -0.55 6.38 1.92
C LEU A 329 -0.57 4.91 1.51
N VAL A 330 0.62 4.32 1.48
CA VAL A 330 0.83 2.87 1.55
C VAL A 330 1.36 2.49 2.93
N LEU A 331 0.89 1.35 3.44
CA LEU A 331 1.35 0.72 4.68
C LEU A 331 2.05 -0.60 4.33
N SER A 332 3.37 -0.64 4.49
CA SER A 332 4.19 -1.81 4.08
C SER A 332 4.28 -2.90 5.14
N GLN A 333 4.14 -2.52 6.41
CA GLN A 333 4.15 -3.44 7.55
C GLN A 333 3.19 -2.91 8.61
N VAL A 334 2.28 -3.75 9.09
CA VAL A 334 1.44 -3.46 10.25
C VAL A 334 2.23 -3.83 11.50
N SER A 335 2.51 -2.87 12.38
CA SER A 335 2.96 -3.21 13.73
C SER A 335 1.73 -3.59 14.55
N ARG A 336 1.54 -4.89 14.73
CA ARG A 336 0.57 -5.44 15.69
C ARG A 336 1.27 -5.66 17.02
#